data_AF-A0A937WM74-F1
#
_entry.id   AF-A0A937WM74-F1
#
_cell.length_a   1.000
_cell.length_b   1.000
_cell.length_c   1.000
_cell.angle_alpha   90.00
_cell.angle_beta   90.00
_cell.angle_gamma   90.00
#
_symmetry.space_group_name_H-M   'P 1'
#
loop_
_entity.id
_entity.type
_entity.pdbx_description
1 polymer ?
#
loop_
_entity_poly.entity_id
_entity_poly.type
_entity_poly.pdbx_seq_one_letter_code
_entity_poly.pdbx_strand_id
1 'polypeptide(L)'
;MVWTLRKKIFIGYGMALALMIVVLVWAFIHLLSLGHASDAILRENYKSILAAENMIDAIERQDSATLLVMLGYEDEGLKQYSENESHFLQWLGRAKDNITVKGEDKIINAIDTGYSSYLVNFSELRLFHQIGPQKAAAFYHEAVLPSFKLVRDACVRLREINQETMFKASDRARSVAGRAILSTVIIGIAAVGIGLGFSLLLSHLLTRPLRQVMEATHKIAEGNYDVEISTNSSDELGLLASEFNTMAKKLKTYRDLNIEQIVAEKRKSESIILSIDDGIVVVDAEEALAKLNEKEFGLILLDLKMPGIDGMEVLSRVRRIRPDIRIIIITAHGTVDSAVEAMKLGAVDFIQKPFAPKEIRELVSQVIDRENIDKQKLVNYESYIEVAKSYIGDRHFDTAIEYVRKAIYLDPSRPEALNLLGALLEIRGDLPEAQDYYRAALAHDPTYEPARQNLHRSTSWTPTGNIILGEEKKEE
;
A
#
# COMPACT_ATOMS: atom_id res chain seq x y z
N MET A 1 -24.59 -22.04 2.54
CA MET A 1 -24.88 -20.71 1.95
C MET A 1 -23.74 -19.78 2.31
N VAL A 2 -22.97 -19.30 1.32
CA VAL A 2 -21.82 -18.43 1.57
C VAL A 2 -22.32 -17.03 1.94
N TRP A 3 -21.92 -16.52 3.10
CA TRP A 3 -22.31 -15.20 3.57
C TRP A 3 -21.35 -14.16 3.04
N THR A 4 -21.83 -13.29 2.16
CA THR A 4 -21.06 -12.15 1.67
C THR A 4 -20.81 -11.13 2.77
N LEU A 5 -19.68 -10.44 2.72
CA LEU A 5 -19.27 -9.36 3.59
C LEU A 5 -20.35 -8.28 3.62
N ARG A 6 -20.90 -7.92 2.45
CA ARG A 6 -22.01 -6.98 2.33
C ARG A 6 -23.24 -7.43 3.13
N LYS A 7 -23.57 -8.73 3.11
CA LYS A 7 -24.70 -9.27 3.91
C LYS A 7 -24.41 -9.22 5.40
N LYS A 8 -23.19 -9.56 5.84
CA LYS A 8 -22.78 -9.48 7.26
C LYS A 8 -22.88 -8.03 7.78
N ILE A 9 -22.37 -7.07 7.01
CA ILE A 9 -22.47 -5.63 7.31
C ILE A 9 -23.94 -5.18 7.36
N PHE A 10 -24.72 -5.54 6.33
CA PHE A 10 -26.12 -5.14 6.22
C PHE A 10 -26.98 -5.70 7.36
N ILE A 11 -26.79 -6.96 7.73
CA ILE A 11 -27.52 -7.59 8.85
C ILE A 11 -27.12 -6.97 10.19
N GLY A 12 -25.85 -6.61 10.33
CA GLY A 12 -25.35 -5.82 11.44
C GLY A 12 -26.04 -4.48 11.65
N TYR A 13 -25.94 -3.61 10.65
CA TYR A 13 -26.58 -2.30 10.69
C TYR A 13 -28.11 -2.42 10.72
N GLY A 14 -28.68 -3.42 10.04
CA GLY A 14 -30.10 -3.73 10.08
C GLY A 14 -30.57 -4.10 11.48
N MET A 15 -29.81 -4.88 12.23
CA MET A 15 -30.10 -5.21 13.63
C MET A 15 -30.02 -3.97 14.54
N ALA A 16 -29.00 -3.13 14.36
CA ALA A 16 -28.89 -1.88 15.12
C ALA A 16 -30.06 -0.92 14.83
N LEU A 17 -30.46 -0.79 13.56
CA LEU A 17 -31.62 0.00 13.15
C LEU A 17 -32.92 -0.59 13.70
N ALA A 18 -33.09 -1.91 13.66
CA ALA A 18 -34.26 -2.59 14.23
C ALA A 18 -34.37 -2.35 15.74
N LEU A 19 -33.24 -2.43 16.48
CA LEU A 19 -33.21 -2.10 17.91
C LEU A 19 -33.60 -0.64 18.17
N MET A 20 -33.12 0.29 17.34
CA MET A 20 -33.50 1.70 17.44
C MET A 20 -35.00 1.91 17.18
N ILE A 21 -35.56 1.24 16.17
CA ILE A 21 -37.00 1.28 15.89
C ILE A 21 -37.79 0.72 17.08
N VAL A 22 -37.34 -0.40 17.68
CA VAL A 22 -37.99 -0.98 18.86
C VAL A 22 -37.99 0.03 20.02
N VAL A 23 -36.87 0.71 20.29
CA VAL A 23 -36.79 1.76 21.32
C VAL A 23 -37.76 2.91 21.02
N LEU A 24 -37.82 3.37 19.76
CA LEU A 24 -38.70 4.47 19.35
C LEU A 24 -40.18 4.09 19.47
N VAL A 25 -40.55 2.91 18.98
CA VAL A 25 -41.91 2.38 19.07
C VAL A 25 -42.30 2.17 20.54
N TRP A 26 -41.40 1.61 21.35
CA TRP A 26 -41.60 1.44 22.79
C TRP A 26 -41.87 2.78 23.49
N ALA A 27 -41.01 3.78 23.24
CA ALA A 27 -41.16 5.12 23.79
C ALA A 27 -42.49 5.76 23.35
N PHE A 28 -42.84 5.62 22.07
CA PHE A 28 -44.06 6.17 21.49
C PHE A 28 -45.33 5.54 22.09
N ILE A 29 -45.40 4.21 22.18
CA ILE A 29 -46.53 3.49 22.80
C ILE A 29 -46.72 3.96 24.24
N HIS A 30 -45.62 4.08 25.00
CA HIS A 30 -45.71 4.55 26.38
C HIS A 30 -46.18 6.00 26.50
N LEU A 31 -45.74 6.89 25.62
CA LEU A 31 -46.16 8.29 25.60
C LEU A 31 -47.67 8.40 25.29
N LEU A 32 -48.17 7.65 24.31
CA LEU A 32 -49.59 7.60 23.98
C LEU A 32 -50.45 7.00 25.11
N SER A 33 -49.95 5.97 25.80
CA SER A 33 -50.68 5.32 26.90
C SER A 33 -50.92 6.25 28.09
N LEU A 34 -50.07 7.26 28.27
CA LEU A 34 -50.18 8.23 29.36
C LEU A 34 -51.26 9.28 29.09
N GLY A 35 -51.38 9.74 27.84
CA GLY A 35 -52.30 10.83 27.47
C GLY A 35 -53.77 10.45 27.56
N HIS A 36 -54.18 9.31 26.99
CA HIS A 36 -55.61 9.00 26.85
C HIS A 36 -56.31 8.58 28.15
N ALA A 37 -55.63 7.85 29.04
CA ALA A 37 -56.25 7.36 30.26
C ALA A 37 -56.30 8.44 31.36
N SER A 38 -55.31 9.33 31.41
CA SER A 38 -55.24 10.38 32.44
C SER A 38 -56.19 11.53 32.12
N ASP A 39 -56.24 11.99 30.87
CA ASP A 39 -57.06 13.17 30.51
C ASP A 39 -58.56 12.92 30.63
N ALA A 40 -59.03 11.70 30.32
CA ALA A 40 -60.44 11.35 30.46
C ALA A 40 -60.88 11.34 31.93
N ILE A 41 -60.13 10.67 32.80
CA ILE A 41 -60.47 10.57 34.23
C ILE A 41 -60.37 11.94 34.92
N LEU A 42 -59.34 12.73 34.60
CA LEU A 42 -59.20 14.07 35.17
C LEU A 42 -60.34 15.01 34.75
N ARG A 43 -60.75 14.96 33.48
CA ARG A 43 -61.83 15.80 32.95
C ARG A 43 -63.17 15.46 33.58
N GLU A 44 -63.51 14.18 33.69
CA GLU A 44 -64.79 13.79 34.27
C GLU A 44 -64.87 14.08 35.77
N ASN A 45 -63.80 13.80 36.54
CA ASN A 45 -63.76 14.16 37.96
C ASN A 45 -63.86 15.68 38.17
N TYR A 46 -63.23 16.48 37.30
CA TYR A 46 -63.31 17.94 37.36
C TYR A 46 -64.73 18.46 37.15
N LYS A 47 -65.51 17.87 36.22
CA LYS A 47 -66.93 18.23 36.03
C LYS A 47 -67.76 17.95 37.28
N SER A 48 -67.57 16.80 37.94
CA SER A 48 -68.27 16.48 39.20
C SER A 48 -67.87 17.40 40.35
N ILE A 49 -66.59 17.79 40.44
CA ILE A 49 -66.11 18.81 41.40
C ILE A 49 -66.83 20.13 41.18
N LEU A 50 -66.88 20.59 39.92
CA LEU A 50 -67.53 21.86 39.56
C LEU A 50 -69.04 21.82 39.85
N ALA A 51 -69.71 20.70 39.56
CA ALA A 51 -71.11 20.52 39.89
C ALA A 51 -71.35 20.58 41.40
N ALA A 52 -70.53 19.90 42.19
CA ALA A 52 -70.61 19.94 43.65
C ALA A 52 -70.39 21.35 44.21
N GLU A 53 -69.41 22.09 43.69
CA GLU A 53 -69.11 23.47 44.10
C GLU A 53 -70.27 24.42 43.80
N ASN A 54 -70.83 24.38 42.59
CA ASN A 54 -71.97 25.21 42.23
C ASN A 54 -73.25 24.85 43.00
N MET A 55 -73.42 23.58 43.37
CA MET A 55 -74.51 23.16 44.26
C MET A 55 -74.32 23.68 45.69
N ILE A 56 -73.10 23.69 46.23
CA ILE A 56 -72.79 24.30 47.53
C ILE A 56 -73.11 25.79 47.51
N ASP A 57 -72.63 26.50 46.49
CA ASP A 57 -72.91 27.93 46.35
C ASP A 57 -74.42 28.20 46.26
N ALA A 58 -75.15 27.44 45.44
CA ALA A 58 -76.58 27.61 45.27
C ALA A 58 -77.36 27.36 46.58
N ILE A 59 -77.05 26.28 47.32
CA ILE A 59 -77.76 25.97 48.57
C ILE A 59 -77.45 26.99 49.67
N GLU A 60 -76.22 27.51 49.75
CA GLU A 60 -75.86 28.58 50.68
C GLU A 60 -76.57 29.91 50.36
N ARG A 61 -76.75 30.21 49.06
CA ARG A 61 -77.54 31.36 48.61
C ARG A 61 -79.04 31.18 48.84
N GLN A 62 -79.59 29.96 48.74
CA GLN A 62 -80.97 29.66 49.12
C GLN A 62 -81.22 29.79 50.63
N ASP A 63 -80.25 29.38 51.46
CA ASP A 63 -80.34 29.57 52.91
C ASP A 63 -80.32 31.06 53.27
N SER A 64 -79.43 31.83 52.64
CA SER A 64 -79.42 33.29 52.77
C SER A 64 -80.74 33.93 52.34
N ALA A 65 -81.33 33.45 51.24
CA ALA A 65 -82.62 33.90 50.75
C ALA A 65 -83.77 33.54 51.71
N THR A 66 -83.68 32.37 52.35
CA THR A 66 -84.62 31.93 53.39
C THR A 66 -84.60 32.90 54.59
N LEU A 67 -83.41 33.33 55.01
CA LEU A 67 -83.26 34.33 56.07
C LEU A 67 -83.83 35.70 55.66
N LEU A 68 -83.68 36.12 54.40
CA LEU A 68 -84.31 37.36 53.90
C LEU A 68 -85.84 37.30 54.00
N VAL A 69 -86.45 36.18 53.62
CA VAL A 69 -87.90 35.95 53.80
C VAL A 69 -88.27 36.07 55.27
N MET A 70 -87.49 35.46 56.18
CA MET A 70 -87.75 35.53 57.63
C MET A 70 -87.60 36.95 58.20
N LEU A 71 -86.77 37.80 57.60
CA LEU A 71 -86.57 39.19 57.99
C LEU A 71 -87.62 40.15 57.41
N GLY A 72 -88.58 39.64 56.63
CA GLY A 72 -89.67 40.43 56.03
C GLY A 72 -89.37 40.96 54.63
N TYR A 73 -88.24 40.61 54.03
CA TYR A 73 -87.91 40.92 52.63
C TYR A 73 -88.40 39.80 51.71
N GLU A 74 -89.71 39.49 51.73
CA GLU A 74 -90.26 38.29 51.08
C GLU A 74 -90.07 38.28 49.56
N ASP A 75 -90.32 39.39 48.86
CA ASP A 75 -90.18 39.45 47.40
C ASP A 75 -88.73 39.19 46.94
N GLU A 76 -87.77 39.85 47.59
CA GLU A 76 -86.34 39.69 47.31
C GLU A 76 -85.87 38.27 47.65
N GLY A 77 -86.26 37.77 48.83
CA GLY A 77 -85.92 36.44 49.29
C GLY A 77 -86.51 35.34 48.40
N LEU A 78 -87.78 35.43 48.00
CA LEU A 78 -88.40 34.43 47.12
C LEU A 78 -87.79 34.43 45.72
N LYS A 79 -87.51 35.61 45.16
CA LYS A 79 -86.82 35.72 43.88
C LYS A 79 -85.45 35.05 43.94
N GLN A 80 -84.63 35.41 44.92
CA GLN A 80 -83.31 34.83 45.10
C GLN A 80 -83.39 33.32 45.36
N TYR A 81 -84.38 32.86 46.13
CA TYR A 81 -84.57 31.44 46.41
C TYR A 81 -84.85 30.64 45.13
N SER A 82 -85.77 31.11 44.29
CA SER A 82 -86.17 30.43 43.05
C SER A 82 -85.06 30.43 41.98
N GLU A 83 -84.29 31.52 41.88
CA GLU A 83 -83.12 31.58 41.01
C GLU A 83 -82.07 30.53 41.41
N ASN A 84 -81.78 30.43 42.70
CA ASN A 84 -80.81 29.46 43.20
C ASN A 84 -81.36 28.02 43.23
N GLU A 85 -82.68 27.84 43.33
CA GLU A 85 -83.32 26.53 43.15
C GLU A 85 -83.08 25.99 41.75
N SER A 86 -83.35 26.82 40.74
CA SER A 86 -83.14 26.49 39.34
C SER A 86 -81.66 26.17 39.07
N HIS A 87 -80.75 26.97 39.65
CA HIS A 87 -79.32 26.75 39.52
C HIS A 87 -78.87 25.43 40.18
N PHE A 88 -79.35 25.14 41.39
CA PHE A 88 -79.03 23.90 42.10
C PHE A 88 -79.49 22.68 41.29
N LEU A 89 -80.74 22.66 40.83
CA LEU A 89 -81.29 21.54 40.06
C LEU A 89 -80.55 21.33 38.73
N GLN A 90 -80.12 22.41 38.07
CA GLN A 90 -79.31 22.31 36.85
C GLN A 90 -77.98 21.58 37.12
N TRP A 91 -77.27 21.94 38.19
CA TRP A 91 -76.00 21.30 38.54
C TRP A 91 -76.16 19.90 39.10
N LEU A 92 -77.24 19.64 39.84
CA LEU A 92 -77.60 18.29 40.25
C LEU A 92 -77.86 17.37 39.05
N GLY A 93 -78.55 17.87 38.02
CA GLY A 93 -78.72 17.14 36.76
C GLY A 93 -77.38 16.79 36.11
N ARG A 94 -76.47 17.77 36.02
CA ARG A 94 -75.10 17.51 35.50
C ARG A 94 -74.32 16.50 36.33
N ALA A 95 -74.46 16.50 37.64
CA ALA A 95 -73.84 15.52 38.52
C ALA A 95 -74.42 14.11 38.28
N LYS A 96 -75.75 13.99 38.14
CA LYS A 96 -76.44 12.71 37.83
C LYS A 96 -75.99 12.13 36.49
N ASP A 97 -75.75 12.99 35.49
CA ASP A 97 -75.28 12.58 34.16
C ASP A 97 -73.78 12.21 34.13
N ASN A 98 -73.04 12.48 35.22
CA ASN A 98 -71.58 12.37 35.27
C ASN A 98 -71.07 11.49 36.42
N ILE A 99 -71.78 10.40 36.72
CA ILE A 99 -71.35 9.42 37.73
C ILE A 99 -70.17 8.62 37.20
N THR A 100 -68.98 8.87 37.75
CA THR A 100 -67.73 8.23 37.31
C THR A 100 -66.99 7.52 38.44
N VAL A 101 -67.23 7.92 39.70
CA VAL A 101 -66.54 7.38 40.87
C VAL A 101 -67.44 6.41 41.65
N LYS A 102 -66.84 5.33 42.17
CA LYS A 102 -67.57 4.35 43.00
C LYS A 102 -68.11 5.01 44.27
N GLY A 103 -69.43 4.94 44.48
CA GLY A 103 -70.10 5.53 45.64
C GLY A 103 -70.61 6.96 45.40
N GLU A 104 -70.27 7.57 44.26
CA GLU A 104 -70.78 8.87 43.84
C GLU A 104 -72.31 8.84 43.65
N ASP A 105 -72.83 7.76 43.09
CA ASP A 105 -74.26 7.48 42.91
C ASP A 105 -75.06 7.60 44.22
N LYS A 106 -74.53 7.04 45.31
CA LYS A 106 -75.17 7.09 46.63
C LYS A 106 -75.17 8.49 47.21
N ILE A 107 -74.08 9.25 47.01
CA ILE A 107 -73.98 10.62 47.49
C ILE A 107 -74.96 11.51 46.71
N ILE A 108 -75.02 11.38 45.39
CA ILE A 108 -75.96 12.14 44.54
C ILE A 108 -77.41 11.84 44.92
N ASN A 109 -77.77 10.57 45.16
CA ASN A 109 -79.11 10.22 45.62
C ASN A 109 -79.43 10.82 47.01
N ALA A 110 -78.44 10.90 47.90
CA ALA A 110 -78.60 11.57 49.20
C ALA A 110 -78.77 13.08 49.05
N ILE A 111 -78.05 13.73 48.10
CA ILE A 111 -78.23 15.14 47.75
C ILE A 111 -79.66 15.36 47.23
N ASP A 112 -80.10 14.55 46.27
CA ASP A 112 -81.43 14.68 45.64
C ASP A 112 -82.58 14.54 46.66
N THR A 113 -82.51 13.50 47.50
CA THR A 113 -83.51 13.25 48.54
C THR A 113 -83.46 14.33 49.62
N GLY A 114 -82.26 14.69 50.09
CA GLY A 114 -82.09 15.74 51.09
C GLY A 114 -82.56 17.11 50.59
N TYR A 115 -82.32 17.40 49.31
CA TYR A 115 -82.73 18.66 48.69
C TYR A 115 -84.23 18.74 48.55
N SER A 116 -84.88 17.66 48.13
CA SER A 116 -86.34 17.56 48.11
C SER A 116 -86.94 17.84 49.50
N SER A 117 -86.36 17.27 50.57
CA SER A 117 -86.77 17.56 51.94
C SER A 117 -86.51 19.01 52.36
N TYR A 118 -85.41 19.61 51.93
CA TYR A 118 -85.11 21.03 52.19
C TYR A 118 -86.14 21.96 51.53
N LEU A 119 -86.53 21.69 50.28
CA LEU A 119 -87.59 22.45 49.58
C LEU A 119 -88.93 22.35 50.32
N VAL A 120 -89.30 21.16 50.79
CA VAL A 120 -90.52 20.94 51.60
C VAL A 120 -90.44 21.76 52.90
N ASN A 121 -89.33 21.68 53.63
CA ASN A 121 -89.15 22.46 54.86
C ASN A 121 -89.21 23.97 54.61
N PHE A 122 -88.65 24.47 53.51
CA PHE A 122 -88.80 25.88 53.16
C PHE A 122 -90.27 26.26 52.89
N SER A 123 -91.02 25.42 52.20
CA SER A 123 -92.45 25.65 51.96
C SER A 123 -93.27 25.70 53.26
N GLU A 124 -92.96 24.82 54.23
CA GLU A 124 -93.60 24.81 55.54
C GLU A 124 -93.18 25.99 56.41
N LEU A 125 -91.90 26.40 56.36
CA LEU A 125 -91.39 27.58 57.06
C LEU A 125 -92.21 28.84 56.71
N ARG A 126 -92.58 29.00 55.43
CA ARG A 126 -93.40 30.13 54.97
C ARG A 126 -94.78 30.14 55.62
N LEU A 127 -95.39 28.97 55.86
CA LEU A 127 -96.65 28.86 56.59
C LEU A 127 -96.47 29.29 58.05
N PHE A 128 -95.38 28.86 58.70
CA PHE A 128 -95.08 29.28 60.07
C PHE A 128 -94.75 30.78 60.19
N HIS A 129 -94.12 31.37 59.17
CA HIS A 129 -93.84 32.81 59.11
C HIS A 129 -95.12 33.65 59.16
N GLN A 130 -96.18 33.21 58.48
CA GLN A 130 -97.49 33.85 58.52
C GLN A 130 -98.17 33.75 59.90
N ILE A 131 -97.86 32.72 60.69
CA ILE A 131 -98.42 32.51 62.04
C ILE A 131 -97.67 33.35 63.09
N GLY A 132 -96.36 33.56 62.92
CA GLY A 132 -95.57 34.47 63.73
C GLY A 132 -94.05 34.22 63.70
N PRO A 133 -93.23 35.27 63.86
CA PRO A 133 -91.78 35.20 63.62
C PRO A 133 -91.04 34.24 64.56
N GLN A 134 -91.48 34.09 65.81
CA GLN A 134 -90.87 33.15 66.76
C GLN A 134 -91.06 31.68 66.37
N LYS A 135 -92.24 31.33 65.81
CA LYS A 135 -92.51 29.95 65.35
C LYS A 135 -91.70 29.62 64.10
N ALA A 136 -91.59 30.56 63.16
CA ALA A 136 -90.73 30.40 62.00
C ALA A 136 -89.25 30.26 62.40
N ALA A 137 -88.76 31.05 63.36
CA ALA A 137 -87.40 30.92 63.86
C ALA A 137 -87.12 29.55 64.51
N ALA A 138 -88.05 29.03 65.31
CA ALA A 138 -87.95 27.70 65.88
C ALA A 138 -87.93 26.61 64.79
N PHE A 139 -88.87 26.67 63.85
CA PHE A 139 -88.96 25.71 62.74
C PHE A 139 -87.72 25.76 61.82
N TYR A 140 -87.18 26.96 61.58
CA TYR A 140 -85.93 27.11 60.84
C TYR A 140 -84.80 26.34 61.52
N HIS A 141 -84.62 26.52 62.82
CA HIS A 141 -83.56 25.85 63.57
C HIS A 141 -83.76 24.33 63.68
N GLU A 142 -85.00 23.87 63.80
CA GLU A 142 -85.33 22.46 64.01
C GLU A 142 -85.41 21.63 62.72
N ALA A 143 -85.80 22.24 61.59
CA ALA A 143 -86.04 21.51 60.34
C ALA A 143 -85.22 22.06 59.15
N VAL A 144 -85.31 23.36 58.87
CA VAL A 144 -84.68 23.96 57.67
C VAL A 144 -83.15 23.89 57.77
N LEU A 145 -82.55 24.41 58.84
CA LEU A 145 -81.11 24.46 59.03
C LEU A 145 -80.46 23.05 59.07
N PRO A 146 -81.03 22.03 59.74
CA PRO A 146 -80.52 20.66 59.64
C PRO A 146 -80.60 20.08 58.22
N SER A 147 -81.73 20.28 57.51
CA SER A 147 -81.86 19.79 56.13
C SER A 147 -80.90 20.49 55.16
N PHE A 148 -80.70 21.81 55.30
CA PHE A 148 -79.67 22.58 54.62
C PHE A 148 -78.27 21.98 54.83
N LYS A 149 -77.88 21.78 56.10
CA LYS A 149 -76.56 21.22 56.45
C LYS A 149 -76.37 19.84 55.84
N LEU A 150 -77.41 18.99 55.88
CA LEU A 150 -77.36 17.65 55.31
C LEU A 150 -77.06 17.69 53.81
N VAL A 151 -77.75 18.56 53.06
CA VAL A 151 -77.52 18.73 51.61
C VAL A 151 -76.14 19.29 51.33
N ARG A 152 -75.77 20.39 51.98
CA ARG A 152 -74.45 21.02 51.83
C ARG A 152 -73.32 20.04 52.11
N ASP A 153 -73.39 19.32 53.23
CA ASP A 153 -72.37 18.36 53.62
C ASP A 153 -72.31 17.17 52.65
N ALA A 154 -73.43 16.78 52.04
CA ALA A 154 -73.44 15.79 50.96
C ALA A 154 -72.76 16.30 49.68
N CYS A 155 -72.98 17.55 49.29
CA CYS A 155 -72.26 18.18 48.19
C CYS A 155 -70.75 18.30 48.48
N VAL A 156 -70.37 18.62 49.73
CA VAL A 156 -68.95 18.63 50.15
C VAL A 156 -68.32 17.24 49.99
N ARG A 157 -69.00 16.19 50.45
CA ARG A 157 -68.53 14.80 50.26
C ARG A 157 -68.41 14.41 48.79
N LEU A 158 -69.35 14.86 47.93
CA LEU A 158 -69.28 14.65 46.48
C LEU A 158 -68.04 15.31 45.87
N ARG A 159 -67.71 16.52 46.31
CA ARG A 159 -66.50 17.24 45.90
C ARG A 159 -65.24 16.49 46.36
N GLU A 160 -65.19 16.09 47.62
CA GLU A 160 -64.03 15.44 48.23
C GLU A 160 -63.69 14.10 47.58
N ILE A 161 -64.67 13.23 47.34
CA ILE A 161 -64.41 11.92 46.69
C ILE A 161 -63.87 12.08 45.26
N ASN A 162 -64.38 13.08 44.53
CA ASN A 162 -63.91 13.37 43.18
C ASN A 162 -62.51 14.02 43.20
N GLN A 163 -62.23 14.92 44.14
CA GLN A 163 -60.90 15.51 44.34
C GLN A 163 -59.86 14.45 44.69
N GLU A 164 -60.16 13.57 45.66
CA GLU A 164 -59.26 12.50 46.07
C GLU A 164 -58.97 11.53 44.91
N THR A 165 -60.01 11.20 44.13
CA THR A 165 -59.87 10.35 42.94
C THR A 165 -59.02 11.03 41.86
N MET A 166 -59.20 12.34 41.65
CA MET A 166 -58.38 13.13 40.72
C MET A 166 -56.91 13.16 41.13
N PHE A 167 -56.60 13.38 42.42
CA PHE A 167 -55.23 13.35 42.93
C PHE A 167 -54.57 11.97 42.76
N LYS A 168 -55.28 10.90 43.13
CA LYS A 168 -54.80 9.52 42.94
C LYS A 168 -54.54 9.18 41.47
N ALA A 169 -55.41 9.65 40.56
CA ALA A 169 -55.21 9.49 39.13
C ALA A 169 -53.97 10.24 38.63
N SER A 170 -53.78 11.49 39.07
CA SER A 170 -52.62 12.32 38.74
C SER A 170 -51.30 11.70 39.24
N ASP A 171 -51.24 11.22 40.49
CA ASP A 171 -50.06 10.56 41.04
C ASP A 171 -49.73 9.25 40.32
N ARG A 172 -50.76 8.47 39.96
CA ARG A 172 -50.58 7.27 39.15
C ARG A 172 -50.03 7.63 37.76
N ALA A 173 -50.57 8.65 37.10
CA ALA A 173 -50.05 9.11 35.81
C ALA A 173 -48.58 9.52 35.92
N ARG A 174 -48.23 10.34 36.93
CA ARG A 174 -46.84 10.77 37.18
C ARG A 174 -45.89 9.59 37.43
N SER A 175 -46.29 8.62 38.24
CA SER A 175 -45.46 7.44 38.53
C SER A 175 -45.34 6.48 37.33
N VAL A 176 -46.38 6.33 36.51
CA VAL A 176 -46.31 5.57 35.25
C VAL A 176 -45.38 6.27 34.27
N ALA A 177 -45.47 7.60 34.13
CA ALA A 177 -44.58 8.40 33.30
C ALA A 177 -43.11 8.24 33.73
N GLY A 178 -42.82 8.36 35.03
CA GLY A 178 -41.46 8.18 35.56
C GLY A 178 -40.88 6.80 35.25
N ARG A 179 -41.67 5.73 35.43
CA ARG A 179 -41.26 4.36 35.09
C ARG A 179 -41.04 4.16 33.58
N ALA A 180 -41.89 4.76 32.74
CA ALA A 180 -41.74 4.70 31.29
C ALA A 180 -40.48 5.44 30.80
N ILE A 181 -40.17 6.60 31.38
CA ILE A 181 -38.93 7.33 31.09
C ILE A 181 -37.73 6.49 31.47
N LEU A 182 -37.69 5.95 32.70
CA LEU A 182 -36.57 5.13 33.16
C LEU A 182 -36.37 3.88 32.29
N SER A 183 -37.45 3.16 31.95
CA SER A 183 -37.35 1.98 31.08
C SER A 183 -36.86 2.33 29.67
N THR A 184 -37.35 3.43 29.09
CA THR A 184 -36.89 3.92 27.78
C THR A 184 -35.41 4.26 27.80
N VAL A 185 -34.91 4.90 28.87
CA VAL A 185 -33.48 5.19 29.03
C VAL A 185 -32.66 3.90 29.13
N ILE A 186 -33.09 2.92 29.93
CA ILE A 186 -32.38 1.64 30.08
C ILE A 186 -32.31 0.90 28.74
N ILE A 187 -33.43 0.77 28.02
CA ILE A 187 -33.47 0.09 26.71
C ILE A 187 -32.63 0.88 25.69
N GLY A 188 -32.67 2.22 25.73
CA GLY A 188 -31.82 3.07 24.89
C GLY A 188 -30.33 2.85 25.12
N ILE A 189 -29.90 2.82 26.38
CA ILE A 189 -28.49 2.53 26.76
C ILE A 189 -28.09 1.13 26.29
N ALA A 190 -28.96 0.12 26.51
CA ALA A 190 -28.69 -1.24 26.06
C ALA A 190 -28.56 -1.32 24.53
N ALA A 191 -29.44 -0.64 23.78
CA ALA A 191 -29.37 -0.59 22.32
C ALA A 191 -28.07 0.08 21.82
N VAL A 192 -27.64 1.18 22.45
CA VAL A 192 -26.36 1.84 22.17
C VAL A 192 -25.19 0.91 22.47
N GLY A 193 -25.21 0.22 23.61
CA GLY A 193 -24.18 -0.75 23.99
C GLY A 193 -24.07 -1.91 23.00
N ILE A 194 -25.20 -2.47 22.56
CA ILE A 194 -25.25 -3.52 21.53
C ILE A 194 -24.71 -2.98 20.20
N GLY A 195 -25.11 -1.77 19.80
CA GLY A 195 -24.61 -1.12 18.59
C GLY A 195 -23.10 -0.91 18.60
N LEU A 196 -22.54 -0.41 19.71
CA LEU A 196 -21.10 -0.25 19.91
C LEU A 196 -20.36 -1.60 19.88
N GLY A 197 -20.86 -2.59 20.62
CA GLY A 197 -20.28 -3.94 20.63
C GLY A 197 -20.27 -4.57 19.24
N PHE A 198 -21.37 -4.43 18.50
CA PHE A 198 -21.46 -4.88 17.11
C PHE A 198 -20.48 -4.13 16.20
N SER A 199 -20.37 -2.79 16.34
CA SER A 199 -19.43 -1.98 15.57
C SER A 199 -17.97 -2.40 15.82
N LEU A 200 -17.60 -2.67 17.07
CA LEU A 200 -16.26 -3.16 17.42
C LEU A 200 -15.99 -4.55 16.83
N LEU A 201 -16.97 -5.46 16.91
CA LEU A 201 -16.90 -6.79 16.33
C LEU A 201 -16.73 -6.74 14.81
N LEU A 202 -17.53 -5.92 14.13
CA LEU A 202 -17.44 -5.73 12.69
C LEU A 202 -16.10 -5.10 12.28
N SER A 203 -15.66 -4.07 13.01
CA SER A 203 -14.35 -3.45 12.78
C SER A 203 -13.21 -4.47 12.86
N HIS A 204 -13.26 -5.38 13.83
CA HIS A 204 -12.26 -6.43 13.97
C HIS A 204 -12.29 -7.47 12.85
N LEU A 205 -13.50 -7.86 12.43
CA LEU A 205 -13.72 -8.80 11.32
C LEU A 205 -13.24 -8.25 9.97
N LEU A 206 -13.29 -6.94 9.78
CA LEU A 206 -12.89 -6.28 8.53
C LEU A 206 -11.43 -5.83 8.52
N THR A 207 -10.98 -5.17 9.59
CA THR A 207 -9.71 -4.44 9.60
C THR A 207 -8.51 -5.39 9.66
N ARG A 208 -8.60 -6.50 10.39
CA ARG A 208 -7.49 -7.46 10.52
C ARG A 208 -7.10 -8.11 9.18
N PRO A 209 -8.03 -8.73 8.42
CA PRO A 209 -7.69 -9.33 7.13
C PRO A 209 -7.15 -8.29 6.13
N LEU A 210 -7.75 -7.09 6.09
CA LEU A 210 -7.27 -6.01 5.22
C LEU A 210 -5.84 -5.60 5.54
N ARG A 211 -5.51 -5.47 6.83
CA ARG A 211 -4.14 -5.16 7.27
C ARG A 211 -3.15 -6.27 6.89
N GLN A 212 -3.53 -7.53 7.02
CA GLN A 212 -2.69 -8.66 6.60
C GLN A 212 -2.40 -8.64 5.09
N VAL A 213 -3.42 -8.36 4.26
CA VAL A 213 -3.25 -8.21 2.81
C VAL A 213 -2.33 -7.05 2.48
N MET A 214 -2.49 -5.90 3.15
CA MET A 214 -1.63 -4.74 2.96
C MET A 214 -0.17 -5.05 3.33
N GLU A 215 0.08 -5.65 4.50
CA GLU A 215 1.42 -6.04 4.95
C GLU A 215 2.05 -7.08 4.01
N ALA A 216 1.28 -8.06 3.54
CA ALA A 216 1.74 -9.05 2.58
C ALA A 216 2.09 -8.44 1.23
N THR A 217 1.28 -7.49 0.74
CA THR A 217 1.54 -6.77 -0.50
C THR A 217 2.84 -5.98 -0.41
N HIS A 218 3.11 -5.35 0.74
CA HIS A 218 4.36 -4.64 0.96
C HIS A 218 5.57 -5.58 0.92
N LYS A 219 5.49 -6.75 1.55
CA LYS A 219 6.57 -7.76 1.49
C LYS A 219 6.85 -8.25 0.06
N ILE A 220 5.81 -8.44 -0.75
CA ILE A 220 5.97 -8.79 -2.18
C ILE A 220 6.67 -7.66 -2.93
N ALA A 221 6.33 -6.40 -2.65
CA ALA A 221 6.97 -5.24 -3.27
C ALA A 221 8.46 -5.14 -2.91
N GLU A 222 8.86 -5.57 -1.70
CA GLU A 222 10.26 -5.68 -1.27
C GLU A 222 10.98 -6.91 -1.86
N GLY A 223 10.30 -7.73 -2.67
CA GLY A 223 10.87 -8.90 -3.34
C GLY A 223 10.78 -10.19 -2.53
N ASN A 224 10.08 -10.20 -1.40
CA ASN A 224 9.79 -11.40 -0.63
C ASN A 224 8.46 -12.03 -1.11
N TYR A 225 8.56 -13.09 -1.89
CA TYR A 225 7.39 -13.80 -2.44
C TYR A 225 6.91 -14.99 -1.58
N ASP A 226 7.60 -15.29 -0.47
CA ASP A 226 7.24 -16.37 0.44
C ASP A 226 6.23 -15.90 1.49
N VAL A 227 5.12 -15.35 1.00
CA VAL A 227 4.08 -14.76 1.84
C VAL A 227 2.76 -15.46 1.57
N GLU A 228 2.12 -15.90 2.64
CA GLU A 228 0.82 -16.57 2.59
C GLU A 228 -0.12 -15.94 3.61
N ILE A 229 -1.31 -15.57 3.16
CA ILE A 229 -2.37 -14.97 3.97
C ILE A 229 -3.37 -16.06 4.34
N SER A 230 -3.86 -16.06 5.57
CA SER A 230 -4.89 -17.02 6.01
C SER A 230 -6.19 -16.85 5.24
N THR A 231 -6.75 -17.94 4.72
CA THR A 231 -8.02 -17.99 3.96
C THR A 231 -9.22 -18.44 4.79
N ASN A 232 -9.17 -18.27 6.11
CA ASN A 232 -10.19 -18.78 7.04
C ASN A 232 -11.58 -18.16 6.86
N SER A 233 -11.70 -17.05 6.13
CA SER A 233 -12.99 -16.46 5.81
C SER A 233 -13.59 -17.11 4.57
N SER A 234 -14.89 -17.36 4.59
CA SER A 234 -15.61 -17.85 3.40
C SER A 234 -16.20 -16.72 2.55
N ASP A 235 -15.98 -15.45 2.90
CA ASP A 235 -16.53 -14.29 2.18
C ASP A 235 -15.54 -13.71 1.16
N GLU A 236 -15.86 -12.53 0.61
CA GLU A 236 -15.04 -11.82 -0.38
C GLU A 236 -13.62 -11.55 0.11
N LEU A 237 -13.39 -11.38 1.42
CA LEU A 237 -12.04 -11.21 1.97
C LEU A 237 -11.25 -12.52 1.92
N GLY A 238 -11.92 -13.65 2.13
CA GLY A 238 -11.31 -14.97 1.97
C GLY A 238 -10.97 -15.29 0.52
N LEU A 239 -11.87 -14.95 -0.40
CA LEU A 239 -11.61 -15.07 -1.84
C LEU A 239 -10.41 -14.19 -2.25
N LEU A 240 -10.37 -12.93 -1.79
CA LEU A 240 -9.26 -12.03 -2.04
C LEU A 240 -7.94 -12.59 -1.51
N ALA A 241 -7.92 -13.15 -0.29
CA ALA A 241 -6.73 -13.79 0.26
C ALA A 241 -6.27 -15.00 -0.58
N SER A 242 -7.20 -15.82 -1.07
CA SER A 242 -6.89 -16.97 -1.93
C SER A 242 -6.30 -16.54 -3.28
N GLU A 243 -6.90 -15.54 -3.92
CA GLU A 243 -6.40 -14.97 -5.18
C GLU A 243 -5.02 -14.31 -4.99
N PHE A 244 -4.83 -13.60 -3.87
CA PHE A 244 -3.54 -13.04 -3.50
C PHE A 244 -2.46 -14.12 -3.33
N ASN A 245 -2.74 -15.19 -2.59
CA ASN A 245 -1.80 -16.30 -2.40
C ASN A 245 -1.44 -16.96 -3.75
N THR A 246 -2.42 -17.09 -4.65
CA THR A 246 -2.19 -17.63 -6.00
C THR A 246 -1.24 -16.74 -6.81
N MET A 247 -1.42 -15.42 -6.73
CA MET A 247 -0.53 -14.45 -7.37
C MET A 247 0.89 -14.51 -6.77
N ALA A 248 1.01 -14.51 -5.45
CA ALA A 248 2.29 -14.61 -4.74
C ALA A 248 3.07 -15.87 -5.16
N LYS A 249 2.37 -17.01 -5.21
CA LYS A 249 2.95 -18.28 -5.67
C LYS A 249 3.43 -18.22 -7.12
N LYS A 250 2.63 -17.65 -8.04
CA LYS A 250 3.05 -17.48 -9.45
C LYS A 250 4.27 -16.58 -9.59
N LEU A 251 4.31 -15.46 -8.84
CA LEU A 251 5.47 -14.56 -8.83
C LEU A 251 6.73 -15.24 -8.29
N LYS A 252 6.60 -16.02 -7.22
CA LYS A 252 7.69 -16.85 -6.68
C LYS A 252 8.21 -17.82 -7.75
N THR A 253 7.34 -18.60 -8.38
CA THR A 253 7.73 -19.54 -9.44
C THR A 253 8.41 -18.83 -10.61
N TYR A 254 7.93 -17.67 -11.04
CA TYR A 254 8.58 -16.91 -12.12
C TYR A 254 9.96 -16.38 -11.73
N ARG A 255 10.13 -15.90 -10.48
CA ARG A 255 11.43 -15.51 -9.95
C ARG A 255 12.39 -16.71 -9.92
N ASP A 256 11.94 -17.85 -9.37
CA ASP A 256 12.77 -19.04 -9.22
C ASP A 256 13.24 -19.57 -10.60
N LEU A 257 12.34 -19.64 -11.58
CA LEU A 257 12.68 -20.04 -12.95
C LEU A 257 13.71 -19.10 -13.61
N ASN A 258 13.55 -17.78 -13.45
CA ASN A 258 14.51 -16.82 -14.00
C ASN A 258 15.87 -16.92 -13.31
N ILE A 259 15.90 -17.14 -11.99
CA ILE A 259 17.16 -17.35 -11.27
C ILE A 259 17.84 -18.65 -11.72
N GLU A 260 17.09 -19.74 -11.88
CA GLU A 260 17.62 -21.00 -12.42
C GLU A 260 18.22 -20.80 -13.83
N GLN A 261 17.53 -20.07 -14.70
CA GLN A 261 18.02 -19.78 -16.05
C GLN A 261 19.31 -18.95 -16.02
N ILE A 262 19.37 -17.90 -15.20
CA ILE A 262 20.58 -17.06 -15.05
C ILE A 262 21.74 -17.89 -14.49
N VAL A 263 21.51 -18.74 -13.49
CA VAL A 263 22.54 -19.61 -12.91
C VAL A 263 23.02 -20.65 -13.91
N ALA A 264 22.13 -21.22 -14.73
CA ALA A 264 22.48 -22.16 -15.77
C ALA A 264 23.33 -21.50 -16.87
N GLU A 265 22.99 -20.29 -17.32
CA GLU A 265 23.78 -19.53 -18.29
C GLU A 265 25.16 -19.15 -17.75
N LYS A 266 25.25 -18.77 -16.47
CA LYS A 266 26.52 -18.48 -15.80
C LYS A 266 27.41 -19.71 -15.72
N ARG A 267 26.89 -20.85 -15.25
CA ARG A 267 27.64 -22.12 -15.17
C ARG A 267 28.12 -22.60 -16.53
N LYS A 268 27.31 -22.42 -17.58
CA LYS A 268 27.71 -22.74 -18.96
C LYS A 268 28.94 -21.93 -19.36
N SER A 269 28.92 -20.61 -19.15
CA SER A 269 30.06 -19.72 -19.44
C SER A 269 31.33 -20.10 -18.67
N GLU A 270 31.22 -20.42 -17.38
CA GLU A 270 32.36 -20.81 -16.55
C GLU A 270 33.00 -22.14 -16.99
N SER A 271 32.19 -23.15 -17.34
CA SER A 271 32.68 -24.45 -17.77
C SER A 271 33.49 -24.40 -19.07
N ILE A 272 33.15 -23.46 -19.96
CA ILE A 272 33.84 -23.23 -21.22
C ILE A 272 35.23 -22.66 -20.98
N ILE A 273 35.31 -21.67 -20.09
CA ILE A 273 36.54 -20.96 -19.75
C ILE A 273 37.56 -21.90 -19.11
N LEU A 274 37.11 -22.80 -18.23
CA LEU A 274 37.97 -23.81 -17.59
C LEU A 274 38.44 -24.93 -18.52
N SER A 275 37.85 -25.06 -19.71
CA SER A 275 38.21 -26.10 -20.70
C SER A 275 39.29 -25.70 -21.70
N ILE A 276 39.95 -24.55 -21.50
CA ILE A 276 41.04 -24.06 -22.35
C ILE A 276 42.37 -24.47 -21.69
N ASP A 277 43.05 -25.47 -22.27
CA ASP A 277 44.21 -26.14 -21.64
C ASP A 277 45.51 -25.29 -21.59
N ASP A 278 45.66 -24.24 -22.42
CA ASP A 278 46.91 -23.46 -22.56
C ASP A 278 46.81 -21.97 -22.13
N GLY A 279 45.74 -21.57 -21.44
CA GLY A 279 45.53 -20.19 -21.00
C GLY A 279 45.26 -20.06 -19.51
N ILE A 280 45.90 -19.10 -18.84
CA ILE A 280 45.42 -18.66 -17.52
C ILE A 280 44.28 -17.66 -17.71
N VAL A 281 43.19 -17.93 -17.02
CA VAL A 281 42.07 -17.02 -16.88
C VAL A 281 42.30 -16.21 -15.63
N VAL A 282 42.51 -14.91 -15.79
CA VAL A 282 42.69 -13.98 -14.68
C VAL A 282 41.34 -13.39 -14.32
N VAL A 283 40.83 -13.78 -13.15
CA VAL A 283 39.61 -13.21 -12.54
C VAL A 283 39.92 -12.35 -11.30
N ASP A 284 41.14 -12.42 -10.79
CA ASP A 284 41.67 -11.64 -9.67
C ASP A 284 43.10 -11.17 -9.97
N ALA A 285 43.33 -9.87 -9.80
CA ALA A 285 44.56 -9.19 -10.17
C ALA A 285 45.76 -9.60 -9.29
N GLU A 286 45.56 -9.80 -7.99
CA GLU A 286 46.65 -10.14 -7.07
C GLU A 286 47.13 -11.58 -7.27
N GLU A 287 46.19 -12.52 -7.45
CA GLU A 287 46.50 -13.93 -7.72
C GLU A 287 47.20 -14.11 -9.08
N ALA A 288 46.79 -13.32 -10.08
CA ALA A 288 47.42 -13.33 -11.40
C ALA A 288 48.88 -12.84 -11.36
N LEU A 289 49.15 -11.72 -10.67
CA LEU A 289 50.49 -11.18 -10.55
C LEU A 289 51.43 -12.10 -9.75
N ALA A 290 50.90 -12.82 -8.75
CA ALA A 290 51.67 -13.83 -8.02
C ALA A 290 52.06 -15.01 -8.92
N LYS A 291 51.12 -15.53 -9.72
CA LYS A 291 51.34 -16.69 -10.61
C LYS A 291 52.27 -16.40 -11.79
N LEU A 292 52.37 -15.15 -12.25
CA LEU A 292 53.29 -14.74 -13.32
C LEU A 292 54.77 -15.06 -13.02
N ASN A 293 55.13 -15.22 -11.75
CA ASN A 293 56.49 -15.55 -11.32
C ASN A 293 56.74 -17.06 -11.16
N GLU A 294 55.70 -17.90 -11.15
CA GLU A 294 55.80 -19.33 -10.80
C GLU A 294 55.71 -20.28 -12.00
N LYS A 295 55.15 -19.83 -13.14
CA LYS A 295 54.91 -20.66 -14.34
C LYS A 295 55.10 -19.85 -15.63
N GLU A 296 55.54 -20.53 -16.70
CA GLU A 296 55.58 -19.95 -18.04
C GLU A 296 54.19 -20.04 -18.70
N PHE A 297 53.62 -18.90 -19.07
CA PHE A 297 52.33 -18.82 -19.76
C PHE A 297 52.48 -18.04 -21.07
N GLY A 298 51.91 -18.55 -22.16
CA GLY A 298 51.95 -17.91 -23.47
C GLY A 298 50.81 -16.94 -23.75
N LEU A 299 49.73 -16.98 -22.96
CA LEU A 299 48.50 -16.22 -23.18
C LEU A 299 47.72 -15.98 -21.87
N ILE A 300 47.20 -14.76 -21.72
CA ILE A 300 46.33 -14.34 -20.61
C ILE A 300 44.99 -13.88 -21.17
N LEU A 301 43.91 -14.37 -20.57
CA LEU A 301 42.57 -13.83 -20.75
C LEU A 301 42.24 -12.92 -19.56
N LEU A 302 42.05 -11.63 -19.81
CA LEU A 302 41.92 -10.60 -18.77
C LEU A 302 40.56 -9.89 -18.84
N ASP A 303 39.77 -9.96 -17.77
CA ASP A 303 38.54 -9.16 -17.66
C ASP A 303 38.87 -7.71 -17.32
N LEU A 304 38.28 -6.73 -18.03
CA LEU A 304 38.45 -5.31 -17.69
C LEU A 304 37.72 -4.93 -16.40
N LYS A 305 36.56 -5.55 -16.14
CA LYS A 305 35.72 -5.21 -14.98
C LYS A 305 35.79 -6.30 -13.93
N MET A 306 36.86 -6.26 -13.14
CA MET A 306 37.06 -7.13 -11.98
C MET A 306 36.82 -6.35 -10.67
N PRO A 307 36.35 -7.01 -9.59
CA PRO A 307 36.32 -6.41 -8.26
C PRO A 307 37.75 -6.16 -7.76
N GLY A 308 38.05 -4.96 -7.24
CA GLY A 308 39.38 -4.62 -6.72
C GLY A 308 40.18 -3.75 -7.70
N ILE A 309 41.21 -4.31 -8.32
CA ILE A 309 42.12 -3.61 -9.23
C ILE A 309 41.53 -3.62 -10.66
N ASP A 310 41.59 -2.48 -11.34
CA ASP A 310 41.10 -2.33 -12.71
C ASP A 310 41.93 -3.18 -13.70
N GLY A 311 41.27 -3.86 -14.64
CA GLY A 311 41.95 -4.71 -15.63
C GLY A 311 42.93 -3.93 -16.51
N MET A 312 42.71 -2.62 -16.72
CA MET A 312 43.65 -1.75 -17.43
C MET A 312 44.97 -1.53 -16.67
N GLU A 313 44.90 -1.47 -15.35
CA GLU A 313 46.07 -1.37 -14.48
C GLU A 313 46.86 -2.69 -14.50
N VAL A 314 46.16 -3.83 -14.48
CA VAL A 314 46.78 -5.15 -14.63
C VAL A 314 47.49 -5.27 -15.97
N LEU A 315 46.83 -4.92 -17.09
CA LEU A 315 47.41 -4.92 -18.43
C LEU A 315 48.72 -4.12 -18.48
N SER A 316 48.70 -2.90 -17.93
CA SER A 316 49.87 -2.02 -17.88
C SER A 316 51.01 -2.62 -17.06
N ARG A 317 50.69 -3.28 -15.95
CA ARG A 317 51.69 -3.91 -15.07
C ARG A 317 52.30 -5.16 -15.68
N VAL A 318 51.48 -6.02 -16.29
CA VAL A 318 51.97 -7.21 -17.01
C VAL A 318 52.85 -6.80 -18.18
N ARG A 319 52.46 -5.79 -18.96
CA ARG A 319 53.26 -5.30 -20.10
C ARG A 319 54.64 -4.76 -19.68
N ARG A 320 54.78 -4.23 -18.45
CA ARG A 320 56.08 -3.79 -17.90
C ARG A 320 56.96 -4.94 -17.44
N ILE A 321 56.37 -6.01 -16.89
CA ILE A 321 57.11 -7.12 -16.27
C ILE A 321 57.44 -8.20 -17.31
N ARG A 322 56.47 -8.53 -18.17
CA ARG A 322 56.53 -9.60 -19.17
C ARG A 322 55.88 -9.13 -20.49
N PRO A 323 56.58 -8.30 -21.29
CA PRO A 323 56.06 -7.82 -22.56
C PRO A 323 55.86 -8.93 -23.60
N ASP A 324 56.47 -10.10 -23.37
CA ASP A 324 56.38 -11.32 -24.18
C ASP A 324 55.02 -12.03 -24.07
N ILE A 325 54.25 -11.80 -23.00
CA ILE A 325 52.97 -12.46 -22.80
C ILE A 325 51.87 -11.77 -23.61
N ARG A 326 51.09 -12.57 -24.33
CA ARG A 326 49.92 -12.11 -25.09
C ARG A 326 48.74 -11.97 -24.16
N ILE A 327 47.97 -10.89 -24.32
CA ILE A 327 46.81 -10.61 -23.47
C ILE A 327 45.61 -10.39 -24.38
N ILE A 328 44.57 -11.20 -24.21
CA ILE A 328 43.26 -10.98 -24.83
C ILE A 328 42.34 -10.42 -23.75
N ILE A 329 41.65 -9.34 -24.09
CA ILE A 329 40.76 -8.65 -23.18
C ILE A 329 39.34 -9.21 -23.25
N ILE A 330 38.68 -9.38 -22.10
CA ILE A 330 37.29 -9.76 -22.00
C ILE A 330 36.49 -8.59 -21.39
N THR A 331 35.40 -8.16 -22.02
CA THR A 331 34.61 -7.00 -21.54
C THR A 331 33.10 -7.18 -21.73
N ALA A 332 32.27 -6.70 -20.79
CA ALA A 332 30.80 -6.83 -20.84
C ALA A 332 30.07 -5.73 -21.63
N HIS A 333 30.75 -4.61 -21.89
CA HIS A 333 30.24 -3.51 -22.70
C HIS A 333 31.44 -2.65 -23.09
N GLY A 334 32.09 -3.00 -24.19
CA GLY A 334 33.21 -2.23 -24.72
C GLY A 334 32.70 -0.89 -25.22
N THR A 335 32.96 0.20 -24.49
CA THR A 335 33.15 1.45 -25.21
C THR A 335 34.31 1.21 -26.17
N VAL A 336 34.13 1.53 -27.45
CA VAL A 336 35.20 1.40 -28.46
C VAL A 336 36.51 1.99 -27.92
N ASP A 337 36.41 3.05 -27.13
CA ASP A 337 37.52 3.73 -26.47
C ASP A 337 38.34 2.83 -25.52
N SER A 338 37.70 2.03 -24.65
CA SER A 338 38.43 1.17 -23.69
C SER A 338 39.14 0.00 -24.38
N ALA A 339 38.52 -0.59 -25.41
CA ALA A 339 39.17 -1.60 -26.24
C ALA A 339 40.35 -0.98 -27.01
N VAL A 340 40.18 0.20 -27.61
CA VAL A 340 41.25 0.92 -28.31
C VAL A 340 42.40 1.28 -27.37
N GLU A 341 42.11 1.70 -26.14
CA GLU A 341 43.13 2.00 -25.14
C GLU A 341 43.90 0.74 -24.70
N ALA A 342 43.20 -0.37 -24.50
CA ALA A 342 43.83 -1.65 -24.18
C ALA A 342 44.75 -2.14 -25.31
N MET A 343 44.33 -1.98 -26.57
CA MET A 343 45.16 -2.29 -27.75
C MET A 343 46.41 -1.41 -27.80
N LYS A 344 46.30 -0.11 -27.48
CA LYS A 344 47.46 0.80 -27.38
C LYS A 344 48.45 0.39 -26.29
N LEU A 345 47.96 -0.20 -25.20
CA LEU A 345 48.77 -0.76 -24.11
C LEU A 345 49.31 -2.17 -24.42
N GLY A 346 49.07 -2.67 -25.63
CA GLY A 346 49.64 -3.91 -26.15
C GLY A 346 48.76 -5.14 -25.99
N ALA A 347 47.48 -5.02 -25.65
CA ALA A 347 46.57 -6.15 -25.82
C ALA A 347 46.58 -6.63 -27.28
N VAL A 348 46.46 -7.95 -27.47
CA VAL A 348 46.57 -8.57 -28.80
C VAL A 348 45.23 -8.62 -29.50
N ASP A 349 44.17 -8.85 -28.74
CA ASP A 349 42.80 -8.79 -29.22
C ASP A 349 41.83 -8.62 -28.03
N PHE A 350 40.53 -8.51 -28.31
CA PHE A 350 39.48 -8.50 -27.30
C PHE A 350 38.25 -9.29 -27.72
N ILE A 351 37.48 -9.75 -26.72
CA ILE A 351 36.21 -10.43 -26.91
C ILE A 351 35.14 -9.83 -25.99
N GLN A 352 33.96 -9.59 -26.54
CA GLN A 352 32.85 -8.99 -25.82
C GLN A 352 31.94 -10.07 -25.21
N LYS A 353 31.56 -9.92 -23.94
CA LYS A 353 30.53 -10.73 -23.30
C LYS A 353 29.13 -10.24 -23.72
N PRO A 354 28.17 -11.17 -23.91
CA PRO A 354 28.34 -12.63 -23.88
C PRO A 354 29.00 -13.13 -25.18
N PHE A 355 29.91 -14.11 -25.08
CA PHE A 355 30.55 -14.76 -26.22
C PHE A 355 30.28 -16.26 -26.22
N ALA A 356 30.27 -16.86 -27.41
CA ALA A 356 30.13 -18.30 -27.54
C ALA A 356 31.46 -19.02 -27.23
N PRO A 357 31.42 -20.27 -26.71
CA PRO A 357 32.62 -21.08 -26.50
C PRO A 357 33.51 -21.22 -27.73
N LYS A 358 32.89 -21.28 -28.90
CA LYS A 358 33.59 -21.41 -30.17
C LYS A 358 34.40 -20.15 -30.49
N GLU A 359 33.83 -18.98 -30.24
CA GLU A 359 34.46 -17.68 -30.53
C GLU A 359 35.74 -17.48 -29.72
N ILE A 360 35.71 -17.76 -28.42
CA ILE A 360 36.91 -17.63 -27.59
C ILE A 360 37.98 -18.66 -27.96
N ARG A 361 37.60 -19.89 -28.32
CA ARG A 361 38.54 -20.93 -28.77
C ARG A 361 39.19 -20.56 -30.10
N GLU A 362 38.41 -20.07 -31.05
CA GLU A 362 38.92 -19.59 -32.35
C GLU A 362 39.88 -18.42 -32.16
N LEU A 363 39.52 -17.45 -31.31
CA LEU A 363 40.37 -16.30 -31.02
C LEU A 363 41.69 -16.71 -30.37
N VAL A 364 41.64 -17.61 -29.38
CA VAL A 364 42.84 -18.16 -28.72
C VAL A 364 43.73 -18.90 -29.73
N SER A 365 43.14 -19.76 -30.58
CA SER A 365 43.89 -20.47 -31.64
C SER A 365 44.58 -19.50 -32.59
N GLN A 366 43.86 -18.50 -33.12
CA GLN A 366 44.43 -17.49 -34.01
C GLN A 366 45.58 -16.72 -33.38
N VAL A 367 45.45 -16.37 -32.09
CA VAL A 367 46.48 -15.64 -31.36
C VAL A 367 47.71 -16.51 -31.13
N ILE A 368 47.54 -17.80 -30.80
CA ILE A 368 48.63 -18.77 -30.61
C ILE A 368 49.32 -19.09 -31.95
N ASP A 369 48.56 -19.38 -33.01
CA ASP A 369 49.05 -19.83 -34.32
C ASP A 369 49.93 -18.79 -35.04
N ARG A 370 49.71 -17.49 -34.77
CA ARG A 370 50.61 -16.41 -35.24
C ARG A 370 52.06 -16.57 -34.77
N GLU A 371 52.31 -17.33 -33.70
CA GLU A 371 53.66 -17.62 -33.20
C GLU A 371 54.51 -18.48 -34.13
N ASN A 372 53.90 -19.39 -34.89
CA ASN A 372 54.65 -20.34 -35.72
C ASN A 372 55.13 -19.72 -37.04
N ILE A 373 54.50 -18.65 -37.50
CA ILE A 373 54.78 -18.03 -38.81
C ILE A 373 55.98 -17.06 -38.73
N ASP A 374 56.16 -16.36 -37.61
CA ASP A 374 57.22 -15.34 -37.46
C ASP A 374 58.58 -15.91 -37.01
N LYS A 375 58.63 -17.06 -36.32
CA LYS A 375 59.90 -17.70 -35.91
C LYS A 375 60.60 -18.49 -37.03
N GLN A 376 59.91 -18.86 -38.11
CA GLN A 376 60.44 -19.74 -39.16
C GLN A 376 61.08 -19.02 -40.37
N LYS A 377 60.94 -17.69 -40.49
CA LYS A 377 61.43 -16.92 -41.66
C LYS A 377 62.90 -16.46 -41.60
N LEU A 378 63.62 -16.66 -40.50
CA LEU A 378 64.90 -15.95 -40.22
C LEU A 378 66.19 -16.80 -40.21
N VAL A 379 66.26 -17.97 -40.86
CA VAL A 379 67.49 -18.82 -40.83
C VAL A 379 67.84 -19.51 -42.16
N ASN A 380 67.77 -18.82 -43.30
CA ASN A 380 68.39 -19.31 -44.54
C ASN A 380 69.16 -18.21 -45.28
N TYR A 381 70.03 -18.62 -46.21
CA TYR A 381 70.91 -17.73 -46.97
C TYR A 381 70.11 -16.66 -47.71
N GLU A 382 69.02 -17.07 -48.37
CA GLU A 382 68.16 -16.21 -49.17
C GLU A 382 67.51 -15.10 -48.32
N SER A 383 67.05 -15.41 -47.10
CA SER A 383 66.50 -14.42 -46.17
C SER A 383 67.53 -13.37 -45.76
N TYR A 384 68.80 -13.74 -45.51
CA TYR A 384 69.82 -12.74 -45.17
C TYR A 384 70.18 -11.85 -46.36
N ILE A 385 70.15 -12.37 -47.58
CA ILE A 385 70.39 -11.58 -48.80
C ILE A 385 69.23 -10.62 -49.08
N GLU A 386 67.97 -11.04 -48.90
CA GLU A 386 66.82 -10.15 -49.07
C GLU A 386 66.81 -9.02 -48.04
N VAL A 387 67.06 -9.34 -46.76
CA VAL A 387 67.15 -8.34 -45.70
C VAL A 387 68.31 -7.37 -45.96
N ALA A 388 69.48 -7.89 -46.39
CA ALA A 388 70.60 -7.05 -46.79
C ALA A 388 70.21 -6.10 -47.94
N LYS A 389 69.59 -6.60 -49.02
CA LYS A 389 69.14 -5.78 -50.15
C LYS A 389 68.13 -4.70 -49.73
N SER A 390 67.21 -5.00 -48.81
CA SER A 390 66.29 -4.00 -48.24
C SER A 390 67.06 -2.87 -47.54
N TYR A 391 67.99 -3.20 -46.65
CA TYR A 391 68.80 -2.19 -45.94
C TYR A 391 69.71 -1.38 -46.88
N ILE A 392 70.16 -1.97 -47.99
CA ILE A 392 70.88 -1.25 -49.04
C ILE A 392 69.98 -0.21 -49.72
N GLY A 393 68.74 -0.57 -50.05
CA GLY A 393 67.72 0.36 -50.56
C GLY A 393 67.47 1.52 -49.60
N ASP A 394 67.43 1.22 -48.30
CA ASP A 394 67.24 2.20 -47.23
C ASP A 394 68.52 2.95 -46.83
N ARG A 395 69.65 2.74 -47.53
CA ARG A 395 70.98 3.35 -47.28
C ARG A 395 71.58 3.06 -45.90
N HIS A 396 71.15 2.00 -45.23
CA HIS A 396 71.71 1.52 -43.95
C HIS A 396 72.83 0.51 -44.20
N PHE A 397 73.96 1.00 -44.74
CA PHE A 397 75.04 0.14 -45.24
C PHE A 397 75.74 -0.71 -44.16
N ASP A 398 75.89 -0.21 -42.93
CA ASP A 398 76.53 -0.97 -41.83
C ASP A 398 75.73 -2.21 -41.45
N THR A 399 74.41 -2.06 -41.34
CA THR A 399 73.48 -3.16 -41.05
C THR A 399 73.42 -4.14 -42.22
N ALA A 400 73.42 -3.63 -43.46
CA ALA A 400 73.51 -4.47 -44.65
C ALA A 400 74.78 -5.34 -44.65
N ILE A 401 75.94 -4.77 -44.30
CA ILE A 401 77.21 -5.52 -44.18
C ILE A 401 77.10 -6.64 -43.14
N GLU A 402 76.47 -6.39 -41.99
CA GLU A 402 76.29 -7.43 -40.96
C GLU A 402 75.48 -8.62 -41.48
N TYR A 403 74.38 -8.36 -42.20
CA TYR A 403 73.55 -9.41 -42.79
C TYR A 403 74.24 -10.13 -43.94
N VAL A 404 74.98 -9.42 -44.79
CA VAL A 404 75.78 -10.07 -45.85
C VAL A 404 76.87 -10.97 -45.23
N ARG A 405 77.52 -10.56 -44.14
CA ARG A 405 78.49 -11.41 -43.42
C ARG A 405 77.83 -12.66 -42.83
N LYS A 406 76.60 -12.55 -42.31
CA LYS A 406 75.81 -13.72 -41.87
C LYS A 406 75.47 -14.65 -43.04
N ALA A 407 75.14 -14.10 -44.22
CA ALA A 407 74.94 -14.90 -45.43
C ALA A 407 76.21 -15.63 -45.89
N ILE A 408 77.37 -14.95 -45.89
CA ILE A 408 78.68 -15.55 -46.20
C ILE A 408 79.03 -16.65 -45.19
N TYR A 409 78.75 -16.44 -43.90
CA TYR A 409 78.98 -17.47 -42.88
C TYR A 409 78.15 -18.75 -43.14
N LEU A 410 76.93 -18.61 -43.66
CA LEU A 410 76.08 -19.75 -44.01
C LEU A 410 76.53 -20.47 -45.28
N ASP A 411 76.90 -19.75 -46.33
CA ASP A 411 77.40 -20.34 -47.57
C ASP A 411 78.51 -19.47 -48.18
N PRO A 412 79.79 -19.75 -47.83
CA PRO A 412 80.93 -18.98 -48.33
C PRO A 412 81.19 -19.18 -49.83
N SER A 413 80.58 -20.19 -50.46
CA SER A 413 80.87 -20.56 -51.85
C SER A 413 80.06 -19.76 -52.87
N ARG A 414 79.07 -18.98 -52.43
CA ARG A 414 78.18 -18.23 -53.33
C ARG A 414 78.78 -16.86 -53.69
N PRO A 415 78.96 -16.56 -54.99
CA PRO A 415 79.59 -15.32 -55.44
C PRO A 415 78.72 -14.08 -55.17
N GLU A 416 77.39 -14.23 -55.04
CA GLU A 416 76.45 -13.12 -54.81
C GLU A 416 76.73 -12.36 -53.51
N ALA A 417 76.85 -13.06 -52.38
CA ALA A 417 77.13 -12.44 -51.09
C ALA A 417 78.51 -11.79 -51.03
N LEU A 418 79.52 -12.43 -51.64
CA LEU A 418 80.88 -11.89 -51.73
C LEU A 418 80.92 -10.62 -52.58
N ASN A 419 80.20 -10.59 -53.72
CA ASN A 419 80.07 -9.39 -54.54
C ASN A 419 79.32 -8.27 -53.82
N LEU A 420 78.22 -8.58 -53.12
CA LEU A 420 77.47 -7.62 -52.31
C LEU A 420 78.36 -7.01 -51.21
N LEU A 421 79.17 -7.82 -50.54
CA LEU A 421 80.10 -7.32 -49.53
C LEU A 421 81.17 -6.42 -50.14
N GLY A 422 81.76 -6.82 -51.27
CA GLY A 422 82.71 -6.00 -52.02
C GLY A 422 82.10 -4.66 -52.45
N ALA A 423 80.88 -4.67 -52.97
CA ALA A 423 80.16 -3.46 -53.37
C ALA A 423 79.87 -2.52 -52.19
N LEU A 424 79.48 -3.06 -51.04
CA LEU A 424 79.22 -2.25 -49.84
C LEU A 424 80.50 -1.64 -49.25
N LEU A 425 81.61 -2.39 -49.27
CA LEU A 425 82.92 -1.89 -48.85
C LEU A 425 83.44 -0.81 -49.79
N GLU A 426 83.18 -0.95 -51.09
CA GLU A 426 83.53 0.07 -52.08
C GLU A 426 82.72 1.36 -51.89
N ILE A 427 81.41 1.25 -51.64
CA ILE A 427 80.55 2.41 -51.29
C ILE A 427 81.07 3.11 -50.03
N ARG A 428 81.65 2.36 -49.09
CA ARG A 428 82.24 2.84 -47.85
C ARG A 428 83.65 3.44 -48.01
N GLY A 429 84.24 3.34 -49.21
CA GLY A 429 85.56 3.88 -49.51
C GLY A 429 86.73 2.95 -49.24
N ASP A 430 86.50 1.68 -48.87
CA ASP A 430 87.55 0.67 -48.70
C ASP A 430 87.76 -0.12 -50.00
N LEU A 431 88.40 0.55 -50.97
CA LEU A 431 88.64 -0.01 -52.30
C LEU A 431 89.55 -1.26 -52.29
N PRO A 432 90.65 -1.31 -51.49
CA PRO A 432 91.49 -2.51 -51.43
C PRO A 432 90.73 -3.74 -50.94
N GLU A 433 89.96 -3.62 -49.85
CA GLU A 433 89.20 -4.75 -49.31
C GLU A 433 88.06 -5.17 -50.26
N ALA A 434 87.41 -4.21 -50.91
CA ALA A 434 86.40 -4.48 -51.93
C ALA A 434 86.94 -5.32 -53.10
N GLN A 435 88.15 -5.01 -53.59
CA GLN A 435 88.78 -5.76 -54.67
C GLN A 435 89.08 -7.21 -54.29
N ASP A 436 89.44 -7.47 -53.03
CA ASP A 436 89.68 -8.83 -52.54
C ASP A 436 88.41 -9.66 -52.53
N TYR A 437 87.27 -9.08 -52.13
CA TYR A 437 85.98 -9.77 -52.20
C TYR A 437 85.48 -9.98 -53.64
N TYR A 438 85.74 -9.06 -54.57
CA TYR A 438 85.44 -9.31 -55.98
C TYR A 438 86.30 -10.43 -56.57
N ARG A 439 87.59 -10.51 -56.21
CA ARG A 439 88.45 -11.64 -56.59
C ARG A 439 87.99 -12.94 -55.95
N ALA A 440 87.56 -12.91 -54.69
CA ALA A 440 87.03 -14.08 -53.99
C ALA A 440 85.75 -14.60 -54.67
N ALA A 441 84.83 -13.72 -55.06
CA ALA A 441 83.65 -14.09 -55.83
C ALA A 441 84.01 -14.78 -57.16
N LEU A 442 84.99 -14.23 -57.90
CA LEU A 442 85.46 -14.83 -59.17
C LEU A 442 86.30 -16.10 -58.99
N ALA A 443 86.88 -16.32 -57.82
CA ALA A 443 87.57 -17.57 -57.49
C ALA A 443 86.57 -18.72 -57.29
N HIS A 444 85.37 -18.41 -56.78
CA HIS A 444 84.28 -19.38 -56.64
C HIS A 444 83.49 -19.58 -57.94
N ASP A 445 83.20 -18.50 -58.67
CA ASP A 445 82.57 -18.55 -59.99
C ASP A 445 83.23 -17.55 -60.96
N PRO A 446 84.14 -18.03 -61.83
CA PRO A 446 84.81 -17.20 -62.82
C PRO A 446 83.88 -16.54 -63.85
N THR A 447 82.64 -17.04 -63.99
CA THR A 447 81.63 -16.53 -64.93
C THR A 447 80.68 -15.51 -64.32
N TYR A 448 80.79 -15.23 -63.02
CA TYR A 448 79.92 -14.29 -62.33
C TYR A 448 80.17 -12.83 -62.76
N GLU A 449 79.35 -12.36 -63.70
CA GLU A 449 79.52 -11.06 -64.36
C GLU A 449 79.54 -9.84 -63.42
N PRO A 450 78.69 -9.74 -62.37
CA PRO A 450 78.70 -8.58 -61.48
C PRO A 450 80.05 -8.33 -60.82
N ALA A 451 80.70 -9.39 -60.31
CA ALA A 451 82.01 -9.27 -59.68
C ALA A 451 83.11 -8.94 -60.70
N ARG A 452 83.02 -9.49 -61.92
CA ARG A 452 83.97 -9.21 -63.00
C ARG A 452 83.93 -7.75 -63.43
N GLN A 453 82.72 -7.21 -63.60
CA GLN A 453 82.51 -5.82 -63.99
C GLN A 453 82.96 -4.85 -62.89
N ASN A 454 82.64 -5.14 -61.62
CA ASN A 454 83.11 -4.34 -60.49
C ASN A 454 84.64 -4.40 -60.33
N LEU A 455 85.27 -5.56 -60.48
CA LEU A 455 86.73 -5.69 -60.41
C LEU A 455 87.42 -4.95 -61.57
N HIS A 456 86.90 -5.07 -62.80
CA HIS A 456 87.43 -4.34 -63.95
C HIS A 456 87.28 -2.82 -63.78
N ARG A 457 86.12 -2.36 -63.30
CA ARG A 457 85.86 -0.94 -63.03
C ARG A 457 86.82 -0.41 -61.96
N SER A 458 86.90 -1.08 -60.82
CA SER A 458 87.72 -0.68 -59.67
C SER A 458 89.24 -0.74 -59.91
N THR A 459 89.70 -1.46 -60.94
CA THR A 459 91.12 -1.55 -61.33
C THR A 459 91.50 -0.69 -62.54
N SER A 460 90.54 -0.03 -63.18
CA SER A 460 90.78 0.87 -64.31
C SER A 460 91.43 2.19 -63.87
N TRP A 461 92.26 2.79 -64.74
CA TRP A 461 92.93 4.08 -64.46
C TRP A 461 91.95 5.25 -64.30
N THR A 462 90.72 5.11 -64.81
CA THR A 462 89.62 6.07 -64.68
C THR A 462 88.31 5.30 -64.41
N PRO A 463 88.02 4.93 -63.14
CA PRO A 463 86.80 4.20 -62.81
C PRO A 463 85.58 5.06 -63.14
N THR A 464 84.84 4.66 -64.17
CA THR A 464 83.57 5.29 -64.58
C THR A 464 82.51 4.20 -64.73
N GLY A 465 81.31 4.44 -64.18
CA GLY A 465 80.20 3.46 -64.15
C GLY A 465 79.65 3.18 -62.74
N ASN A 466 78.47 2.56 -62.67
CA ASN A 466 77.79 2.23 -61.40
C ASN A 466 78.40 0.97 -60.74
N ILE A 467 78.34 0.90 -59.40
CA ILE A 467 78.66 -0.32 -58.64
C ILE A 467 77.49 -1.30 -58.79
N ILE A 468 77.81 -2.55 -59.15
CA ILE A 468 76.80 -3.57 -59.47
C ILE A 468 76.57 -4.47 -58.26
N LEU A 469 75.37 -4.45 -57.70
CA LEU A 469 75.04 -5.18 -56.47
C LEU A 469 74.80 -6.69 -56.71
N GLY A 470 74.36 -7.09 -57.90
CA GLY A 470 74.11 -8.48 -58.26
C GLY A 470 73.56 -8.61 -59.68
N GLU A 471 73.09 -9.79 -60.08
CA GLU A 471 72.45 -10.00 -61.38
C GLU A 471 71.11 -9.25 -61.44
N GLU A 472 70.89 -8.46 -62.50
CA GLU A 472 69.58 -7.89 -62.80
C GLU A 472 68.65 -9.02 -63.26
N LYS A 473 67.55 -9.27 -62.54
CA LYS A 473 66.48 -10.17 -63.01
C LYS A 473 65.95 -9.62 -64.33
N LYS A 474 66.13 -10.37 -65.43
CA LYS A 474 65.37 -10.15 -66.65
C LYS A 474 63.89 -10.37 -66.32
N GLU A 475 63.09 -9.31 -66.37
CA GLU A 475 61.64 -9.40 -66.29
C GLU A 475 61.14 -10.17 -67.52
N GLU A 476 60.55 -11.34 -67.30
CA GLU A 476 59.63 -12.01 -68.26
C GLU A 476 58.18 -11.72 -67.86
#